data_AF-A0A511J907-F1
#
_entry.id   AF-A0A511J907-F1
#
_cell.length_a   1.000
_cell.length_b   1.000
_cell.length_c   1.000
_cell.angle_alpha   90.00
_cell.angle_beta   90.00
_cell.angle_gamma   90.00
#
_symmetry.space_group_name_H-M   'P 1'
#
loop_
_entity.id
_entity.type
_entity.pdbx_description
1 polymer ?
#
loop_
_entity_poly.entity_id
_entity_poly.type
_entity_poly.pdbx_seq_one_letter_code
_entity_poly.pdbx_strand_id
1 'polypeptide(L)'
;MEHWALELASSPWIYVVMYLFATIDGFFPPIPSESVVIALAAVAVSTGEPNIWLLIPVAAAGAFTGDQIAYLIGSKVRVHELRIFRSPKGRQALDWAERALDRRGASFIIAARYIPIGRVAVNMTAGAVGFPHRRFTLIAAIAAVLWASYSSLIGIGTGAWLGDNTVLAIVVGIIGGIALGFVVDWVLRRWLDRTEPPAAGGPATTPEAREESASEPVVPEPGAAGR
;
A
#
# COMPACT_ATOMS: atom_id res chain seq x y z
N MET A 1 23.60 -29.16 -6.85
CA MET A 1 23.23 -27.82 -6.37
C MET A 1 21.84 -27.77 -5.72
N GLU A 2 21.14 -28.90 -5.54
CA GLU A 2 19.80 -28.92 -4.94
C GLU A 2 19.83 -29.29 -3.43
N HIS A 3 20.96 -29.79 -2.95
CA HIS A 3 21.14 -30.33 -1.61
C HIS A 3 21.22 -29.23 -0.53
N TRP A 4 21.85 -28.09 -0.83
CA TRP A 4 21.98 -26.97 0.12
C TRP A 4 20.64 -26.24 0.33
N ALA A 5 19.75 -26.23 -0.67
CA ALA A 5 18.43 -25.62 -0.56
C ALA A 5 17.51 -26.44 0.36
N LEU A 6 17.61 -27.77 0.30
CA LEU A 6 16.87 -28.70 1.16
C LEU A 6 17.42 -28.71 2.60
N GLU A 7 18.74 -28.59 2.77
CA GLU A 7 19.35 -28.40 4.10
C GLU A 7 19.01 -27.04 4.72
N LEU A 8 18.88 -25.96 3.93
CA LEU A 8 18.40 -24.68 4.45
C LEU A 8 16.92 -24.71 4.83
N ALA A 9 16.08 -25.40 4.03
CA ALA A 9 14.64 -25.49 4.27
C ALA A 9 14.29 -26.29 5.54
N SER A 10 15.11 -27.29 5.87
CA SER A 10 15.02 -28.09 7.12
C SER A 10 15.69 -27.43 8.32
N SER A 11 16.46 -26.36 8.08
CA SER A 11 17.20 -25.67 9.12
C SER A 11 16.34 -24.61 9.83
N PRO A 12 16.42 -24.47 11.16
CA PRO A 12 15.75 -23.41 11.91
C PRO A 12 16.04 -21.99 11.38
N TRP A 13 17.15 -21.84 10.65
CA TRP A 13 17.53 -20.59 9.98
C TRP A 13 16.52 -20.14 8.93
N ILE A 14 15.72 -21.03 8.35
CA ILE A 14 14.71 -20.63 7.36
C ILE A 14 13.66 -19.67 7.94
N TYR A 15 13.31 -19.86 9.21
CA TYR A 15 12.40 -18.96 9.92
C TYR A 15 13.05 -17.59 10.15
N VAL A 16 14.33 -17.55 10.49
CA VAL A 16 15.07 -16.29 10.67
C VAL A 16 15.17 -15.55 9.35
N VAL A 17 15.53 -16.24 8.27
CA VAL A 17 15.61 -15.64 6.92
C VAL A 17 14.24 -15.13 6.48
N MET A 18 13.17 -15.92 6.67
CA MET A 18 11.81 -15.50 6.35
C MET A 18 11.39 -14.25 7.15
N TYR A 19 11.66 -14.22 8.45
CA TYR A 19 11.40 -13.06 9.29
C TYR A 19 12.13 -11.81 8.76
N LEU A 20 13.42 -11.93 8.45
CA LEU A 20 14.22 -10.82 7.94
C LEU A 20 13.74 -10.35 6.57
N PHE A 21 13.42 -11.28 5.66
CA PHE A 21 12.91 -10.95 4.33
C PHE A 21 11.57 -10.22 4.41
N ALA A 22 10.64 -10.71 5.22
CA ALA A 22 9.34 -10.06 5.44
C ALA A 22 9.50 -8.69 6.12
N THR A 23 10.46 -8.56 7.05
CA THR A 23 10.76 -7.30 7.73
C THR A 23 11.30 -6.27 6.75
N ILE A 24 12.33 -6.64 5.97
CA ILE A 24 12.96 -5.73 5.01
C ILE A 24 11.97 -5.35 3.92
N ASP A 25 11.23 -6.31 3.35
CA ASP A 25 10.19 -6.03 2.37
C ASP A 25 9.14 -5.03 2.90
N GLY A 26 8.85 -5.07 4.20
CA GLY A 26 7.93 -4.15 4.88
C GLY A 26 8.27 -2.67 4.75
N PHE A 27 9.55 -2.29 4.59
CA PHE A 27 10.01 -0.90 4.42
C PHE A 27 10.90 -0.68 3.19
N PHE A 28 11.33 -1.76 2.53
CA PHE A 28 12.16 -1.78 1.34
C PHE A 28 11.63 -2.88 0.39
N PRO A 29 10.70 -2.51 -0.53
CA PRO A 29 9.94 -3.47 -1.34
C PRO A 29 10.65 -4.34 -2.39
N PRO A 30 11.93 -4.16 -2.81
CA PRO A 30 12.47 -5.00 -3.86
C PRO A 30 12.67 -6.47 -3.47
N ILE A 31 12.34 -6.87 -2.23
CA ILE A 31 12.46 -8.26 -1.78
C ILE A 31 11.13 -8.98 -2.04
N PRO A 32 11.09 -10.05 -2.86
CA PRO A 32 9.87 -10.80 -3.17
C PRO A 32 9.46 -11.72 -2.01
N SER A 33 9.14 -11.14 -0.84
CA SER A 33 8.81 -11.88 0.38
C SER A 33 7.58 -12.78 0.21
N GLU A 34 6.61 -12.33 -0.59
CA GLU A 34 5.41 -13.10 -0.94
C GLU A 34 5.74 -14.40 -1.67
N SER A 35 6.62 -14.34 -2.66
CA SER A 35 7.06 -15.53 -3.40
C SER A 35 7.79 -16.51 -2.49
N VAL A 36 8.57 -16.02 -1.53
CA VAL A 36 9.29 -16.87 -0.57
C VAL A 36 8.32 -17.60 0.38
N VAL A 37 7.32 -16.90 0.95
CA VAL A 37 6.30 -17.55 1.81
C VAL A 37 5.54 -18.62 1.03
N ILE A 38 5.09 -18.29 -0.18
CA ILE A 38 4.33 -19.24 -1.03
C ILE A 38 5.19 -20.47 -1.35
N ALA A 39 6.45 -20.28 -1.74
CA ALA A 39 7.36 -21.37 -2.06
C ALA A 39 7.64 -22.27 -0.84
N LEU A 40 7.93 -21.67 0.33
CA LEU A 40 8.17 -22.42 1.56
C LEU A 40 6.93 -23.21 2.02
N ALA A 41 5.74 -22.60 1.91
CA ALA A 41 4.49 -23.27 2.23
C ALA A 41 4.18 -24.43 1.25
N ALA A 42 4.52 -24.28 -0.04
CA ALA A 42 4.38 -25.37 -1.02
C ALA A 42 5.34 -26.53 -0.76
N VAL A 43 6.61 -26.24 -0.45
CA VAL A 43 7.61 -27.26 -0.10
C VAL A 43 7.26 -27.98 1.20
N ALA A 44 6.69 -27.27 2.17
CA ALA A 44 6.24 -27.87 3.43
C ALA A 44 5.15 -28.93 3.24
N VAL A 45 4.31 -28.81 2.21
CA VAL A 45 3.29 -29.82 1.90
C VAL A 45 3.91 -31.10 1.34
N SER A 46 4.94 -31.00 0.50
CA SER A 46 5.55 -32.17 -0.13
C SER A 46 6.60 -32.87 0.74
N THR A 47 7.35 -32.10 1.54
CA THR A 47 8.48 -32.61 2.33
C THR A 47 8.18 -32.74 3.83
N GLY A 48 7.08 -32.13 4.31
CA GLY A 48 6.78 -32.02 5.74
C GLY A 48 7.53 -30.89 6.45
N GLU A 49 8.47 -30.20 5.78
CA GLU A 49 9.26 -29.10 6.33
C GLU A 49 9.34 -27.90 5.36
N PRO A 50 9.39 -26.64 5.85
CA PRO A 50 9.33 -26.23 7.25
C PRO A 50 7.92 -26.33 7.85
N ASN A 51 7.82 -26.44 9.18
CA ASN A 51 6.53 -26.46 9.88
C ASN A 51 5.72 -25.18 9.57
N ILE A 52 4.60 -25.34 8.85
CA ILE A 52 3.70 -24.26 8.42
C ILE A 52 3.13 -23.47 9.61
N TRP A 53 2.85 -24.16 10.72
CA TRP A 53 2.33 -23.53 11.93
C TRP A 53 3.34 -22.58 12.58
N LEU A 54 4.64 -22.74 12.31
CA LEU A 54 5.68 -21.79 12.68
C LEU A 54 5.94 -20.77 11.56
N LEU A 55 5.86 -21.18 10.30
CA LEU A 55 6.13 -20.32 9.15
C LEU A 55 5.17 -19.12 9.11
N ILE A 56 3.86 -19.35 9.29
CA ILE A 56 2.83 -18.30 9.26
C ILE A 56 3.08 -17.21 10.31
N PRO A 57 3.20 -17.52 11.63
CA PRO A 57 3.43 -16.49 12.64
C PRO A 57 4.79 -15.80 12.48
N VAL A 58 5.82 -16.50 12.01
CA VAL A 58 7.14 -15.90 11.74
C VAL A 58 7.07 -14.89 10.59
N ALA A 59 6.43 -15.26 9.47
CA ALA A 59 6.23 -14.35 8.34
C ALA A 59 5.37 -13.14 8.73
N ALA A 60 4.29 -13.37 9.48
CA ALA A 60 3.44 -12.30 10.01
C ALA A 60 4.22 -11.36 10.94
N ALA A 61 5.02 -11.90 11.85
CA ALA A 61 5.84 -11.10 12.78
C ALA A 61 6.88 -10.26 12.04
N GLY A 62 7.53 -10.81 11.01
CA GLY A 62 8.47 -10.07 10.19
C GLY A 62 7.79 -8.92 9.45
N ALA A 63 6.69 -9.22 8.76
CA ALA A 63 5.96 -8.24 7.99
C ALA A 63 5.38 -7.12 8.89
N PHE A 64 4.86 -7.47 10.06
CA PHE A 64 4.43 -6.53 11.09
C PHE A 64 5.59 -5.64 11.57
N THR A 65 6.77 -6.22 11.84
CA THR A 65 7.95 -5.46 12.26
C THR A 65 8.35 -4.44 11.19
N GLY A 66 8.34 -4.84 9.92
CA GLY A 66 8.60 -3.94 8.80
C GLY A 66 7.59 -2.79 8.69
N ASP A 67 6.30 -3.08 8.90
CA ASP A 67 5.24 -2.06 8.93
C ASP A 67 5.47 -1.03 10.05
N GLN A 68 5.86 -1.51 11.24
CA GLN A 68 6.19 -0.63 12.37
C GLN A 68 7.43 0.23 12.06
N ILE A 69 8.46 -0.31 11.41
CA ILE A 69 9.64 0.45 10.98
C ILE A 69 9.21 1.55 10.00
N ALA A 70 8.40 1.23 8.98
CA ALA A 70 7.91 2.21 8.02
C ALA A 70 7.11 3.34 8.70
N TYR A 71 6.22 3.00 9.62
CA TYR A 71 5.49 3.99 10.41
C TYR A 71 6.42 4.87 11.25
N LEU A 72 7.41 4.29 11.93
CA LEU A 72 8.35 5.03 12.77
C LEU A 72 9.28 5.94 11.95
N ILE A 73 9.64 5.52 10.74
CA ILE A 73 10.37 6.41 9.80
C ILE A 73 9.46 7.57 9.44
N GLY A 74 8.21 7.30 9.06
CA GLY A 74 7.20 8.31 8.74
C GLY A 74 6.98 9.32 9.86
N SER A 75 6.84 8.87 11.11
CA SER A 75 6.56 9.74 12.26
C SER A 75 7.73 10.64 12.66
N LYS A 76 8.96 10.29 12.25
CA LYS A 76 10.14 11.15 12.40
C LYS A 76 10.21 12.23 11.31
N VAL A 77 9.52 12.06 10.19
CA VAL A 77 9.47 13.06 9.13
C VAL A 77 8.48 14.16 9.51
N ARG A 78 8.99 15.37 9.77
CA ARG A 78 8.17 16.55 10.03
C ARG A 78 7.59 17.09 8.72
N VAL A 79 6.62 16.37 8.15
CA VAL A 79 6.03 16.70 6.83
C VAL A 79 5.46 18.12 6.76
N HIS A 80 4.97 18.65 7.87
CA HIS A 80 4.47 20.02 7.99
C HIS A 80 5.56 21.09 7.80
N GLU A 81 6.83 20.76 8.04
CA GLU A 81 7.97 21.68 7.90
C GLU A 81 8.61 21.61 6.50
N LEU A 82 8.33 20.57 5.71
CA LEU A 82 8.91 20.35 4.39
C LEU A 82 8.37 21.35 3.35
N ARG A 83 9.28 21.96 2.58
CA ARG A 83 8.95 22.99 1.57
C ARG A 83 7.90 22.53 0.53
N ILE A 84 7.90 21.24 0.19
CA ILE A 84 6.98 20.65 -0.80
C ILE A 84 5.52 20.64 -0.30
N PHE A 85 5.32 20.47 1.01
CA PHE A 85 4.01 20.44 1.65
C PHE A 85 3.55 21.81 2.16
N ARG A 86 4.39 22.85 2.10
CA ARG A 86 4.00 24.23 2.47
C ARG A 86 3.12 24.92 1.41
N SER A 87 3.13 24.40 0.17
CA SER A 87 2.28 24.86 -0.92
C SER A 87 0.79 24.56 -0.64
N PRO A 88 -0.17 25.32 -1.19
CA PRO A 88 -1.60 25.06 -0.98
C PRO A 88 -2.01 23.64 -1.38
N LYS A 89 -1.46 23.13 -2.51
CA LYS A 89 -1.69 21.75 -2.98
C LYS A 89 -1.09 20.72 -2.02
N GLY A 90 0.10 20.98 -1.49
CA GLY A 90 0.76 20.10 -0.53
C GLY A 90 0.01 19.97 0.80
N ARG A 91 -0.52 21.08 1.34
CA ARG A 91 -1.36 21.06 2.53
C ARG A 91 -2.67 20.32 2.29
N GLN A 92 -3.32 20.57 1.15
CA GLN A 92 -4.55 19.88 0.79
C GLN A 92 -4.36 18.35 0.71
N ALA A 93 -3.21 17.90 0.21
CA ALA A 93 -2.84 16.49 0.17
C ALA A 93 -2.62 15.89 1.57
N LEU A 94 -1.95 16.61 2.47
CA LEU A 94 -1.78 16.19 3.88
C LEU A 94 -3.12 16.11 4.60
N ASP A 95 -3.95 17.15 4.49
CA ASP A 95 -5.28 17.19 5.10
C ASP A 95 -6.18 16.07 4.57
N TRP A 96 -6.06 15.74 3.29
CA TRP A 96 -6.78 14.61 2.70
C TRP A 96 -6.29 13.28 3.29
N ALA A 97 -4.96 13.08 3.38
CA ALA A 97 -4.39 11.85 3.92
C ALA A 97 -4.78 11.64 5.39
N GLU A 98 -4.76 12.70 6.20
CA GLU A 98 -5.20 12.69 7.59
C GLU A 98 -6.68 12.28 7.69
N ARG A 99 -7.58 12.98 6.95
CA ARG A 99 -9.01 12.64 6.93
C ARG A 99 -9.30 11.23 6.42
N ALA A 100 -8.56 10.78 5.41
CA ALA A 100 -8.71 9.45 4.82
C ALA A 100 -8.34 8.35 5.82
N LEU A 101 -7.22 8.52 6.53
CA LEU A 101 -6.77 7.59 7.57
C LEU A 101 -7.67 7.63 8.82
N ASP A 102 -8.18 8.80 9.20
CA ASP A 102 -9.12 8.91 10.33
C ASP A 102 -10.45 8.20 10.06
N ARG A 103 -10.98 8.31 8.84
CA ARG A 103 -12.27 7.71 8.48
C ARG A 103 -12.16 6.24 8.09
N ARG A 104 -11.09 5.85 7.39
CA ARG A 104 -10.97 4.53 6.76
C ARG A 104 -9.57 3.91 6.90
N GLY A 105 -8.81 4.27 7.96
CA GLY A 105 -7.43 3.82 8.15
C GLY A 105 -7.26 2.31 8.11
N ALA A 106 -8.20 1.54 8.66
CA ALA A 106 -8.18 0.08 8.59
C ALA A 106 -8.19 -0.43 7.14
N SER A 107 -9.14 0.08 6.35
CA SER A 107 -9.27 -0.29 4.93
C SER A 107 -8.05 0.14 4.12
N PHE A 108 -7.53 1.35 4.33
CA PHE A 108 -6.36 1.84 3.60
C PHE A 108 -5.10 1.04 3.90
N ILE A 109 -4.79 0.79 5.17
CA ILE A 109 -3.58 0.05 5.57
C ILE A 109 -3.65 -1.41 5.09
N ILE A 110 -4.83 -2.05 5.16
CA ILE A 110 -5.02 -3.41 4.65
C ILE A 110 -4.93 -3.43 3.11
N ALA A 111 -5.61 -2.51 2.42
CA ALA A 111 -5.62 -2.44 0.97
C ALA A 111 -4.23 -2.15 0.39
N ALA A 112 -3.47 -1.27 1.04
CA ALA A 112 -2.12 -0.90 0.64
C ALA A 112 -1.16 -2.09 0.60
N ARG A 113 -1.45 -3.16 1.35
CA ARG A 113 -0.66 -4.39 1.39
C ARG A 113 -0.68 -5.17 0.07
N TYR A 114 -1.69 -4.95 -0.78
CA TYR A 114 -1.84 -5.59 -2.08
C TYR A 114 -1.31 -4.74 -3.25
N ILE A 115 -0.93 -3.49 -2.96
CA ILE A 115 -0.37 -2.57 -3.96
C ILE A 115 1.15 -2.55 -3.77
N PRO A 116 1.95 -2.95 -4.78
CA PRO A 116 3.41 -2.83 -4.74
C PRO A 116 3.81 -1.39 -4.37
N ILE A 117 4.73 -1.21 -3.42
CA ILE A 117 5.16 0.09 -2.88
C ILE A 117 4.08 0.83 -2.04
N GLY A 118 2.80 0.57 -2.30
CA GLY A 118 1.66 1.19 -1.61
C GLY A 118 1.71 1.02 -0.10
N ARG A 119 2.06 -0.18 0.40
CA ARG A 119 2.22 -0.46 1.82
C ARG A 119 3.20 0.48 2.50
N VAL A 120 4.40 0.65 1.92
CA VAL A 120 5.43 1.53 2.46
C VAL A 120 4.95 2.97 2.46
N ALA A 121 4.35 3.43 1.35
CA ALA A 121 3.81 4.78 1.25
C ALA A 121 2.72 5.05 2.29
N VAL A 122 1.76 4.15 2.47
CA VAL A 122 0.65 4.31 3.42
C VAL A 122 1.13 4.23 4.86
N ASN A 123 2.02 3.29 5.20
CA ASN A 123 2.56 3.16 6.56
C ASN A 123 3.41 4.39 6.95
N MET A 124 4.27 4.85 6.04
CA MET A 124 5.06 6.08 6.24
C MET A 124 4.15 7.31 6.33
N THR A 125 3.13 7.40 5.48
CA THR A 125 2.16 8.51 5.52
C THR A 125 1.39 8.51 6.84
N ALA A 126 0.95 7.35 7.32
CA ALA A 126 0.28 7.20 8.61
C ALA A 126 1.16 7.70 9.77
N GLY A 127 2.45 7.38 9.75
CA GLY A 127 3.41 7.96 10.69
C GLY A 127 3.52 9.47 10.56
N ALA A 128 3.69 9.96 9.33
CA ALA A 128 3.94 11.37 9.03
C ALA A 128 2.78 12.30 9.40
N VAL A 129 1.53 11.87 9.20
CA VAL A 129 0.34 12.65 9.58
C VAL A 129 -0.03 12.48 11.05
N GLY A 130 0.73 11.69 11.82
CA GLY A 130 0.48 11.50 13.25
C GLY A 130 -0.71 10.57 13.57
N PHE A 131 -1.06 9.66 12.66
CA PHE A 131 -2.14 8.69 12.90
C PHE A 131 -1.87 7.88 14.18
N PRO A 132 -2.84 7.64 15.08
CA PRO A 132 -2.58 7.05 16.40
C PRO A 132 -1.86 5.70 16.34
N HIS A 133 -0.64 5.63 16.90
CA HIS A 133 0.23 4.45 16.82
C HIS A 133 -0.44 3.15 17.29
N ARG A 134 -1.26 3.21 18.35
CA ARG A 134 -2.03 2.05 18.84
C ARG A 134 -3.02 1.51 17.80
N ARG A 135 -3.74 2.40 17.12
CA ARG A 135 -4.70 2.01 16.07
C ARG A 135 -3.95 1.43 14.88
N PHE A 136 -2.87 2.08 14.46
CA PHE A 136 -1.99 1.58 13.40
C PHE A 136 -1.51 0.16 13.71
N THR A 137 -0.95 -0.05 14.90
CA THR A 137 -0.36 -1.32 15.33
C THR A 137 -1.39 -2.46 15.26
N LEU A 138 -2.62 -2.24 15.73
CA LEU A 138 -3.68 -3.25 15.68
C LEU A 138 -4.07 -3.60 14.24
N ILE A 139 -4.24 -2.59 13.40
CA ILE A 139 -4.59 -2.77 11.98
C ILE A 139 -3.45 -3.47 11.23
N ALA A 140 -2.21 -3.05 11.44
CA ALA A 140 -1.03 -3.62 10.81
C ALA A 140 -0.82 -5.09 11.22
N ALA A 141 -1.04 -5.42 12.49
CA ALA A 141 -0.98 -6.80 12.97
C ALA A 141 -2.02 -7.68 12.27
N ILE A 142 -3.27 -7.21 12.18
CA ILE A 142 -4.34 -7.92 11.44
C ILE A 142 -3.94 -8.09 9.98
N ALA A 143 -3.49 -7.02 9.32
CA ALA A 143 -3.06 -7.06 7.93
C ALA A 143 -1.91 -8.05 7.70
N ALA A 144 -0.95 -8.13 8.63
CA ALA A 144 0.20 -9.03 8.54
C ALA A 144 -0.18 -10.50 8.68
N VAL A 145 -1.09 -10.80 9.62
CA VAL A 145 -1.65 -12.15 9.78
C VAL A 145 -2.46 -12.57 8.57
N LEU A 146 -3.32 -11.69 8.04
CA LEU A 146 -4.11 -11.99 6.84
C LEU A 146 -3.19 -12.29 5.65
N TRP A 147 -2.18 -11.46 5.42
CA TRP A 147 -1.22 -11.65 4.34
C TRP A 147 -0.46 -12.97 4.49
N ALA A 148 0.14 -13.24 5.65
CA ALA A 148 0.91 -14.47 5.87
C ALA A 148 0.05 -15.73 5.72
N SER A 149 -1.19 -15.70 6.23
CA SER A 149 -2.14 -16.80 6.12
C SER A 149 -2.57 -17.02 4.67
N TYR A 150 -2.93 -15.95 3.96
CA TYR A 150 -3.33 -16.02 2.56
C TYR A 150 -2.21 -16.55 1.66
N SER A 151 -0.99 -16.00 1.76
CA SER A 151 0.16 -16.47 0.99
C SER A 151 0.49 -17.93 1.31
N SER A 152 0.40 -18.33 2.57
CA SER A 152 0.62 -19.73 2.96
C SER A 152 -0.46 -20.66 2.40
N LEU A 153 -1.73 -20.24 2.39
CA LEU A 153 -2.82 -21.02 1.80
C LEU A 153 -2.65 -21.24 0.30
N ILE A 154 -2.20 -20.22 -0.45
CA ILE A 154 -1.84 -20.38 -1.87
C ILE A 154 -0.70 -21.39 -2.00
N GLY A 155 0.34 -21.27 -1.19
CA GLY A 155 1.48 -22.18 -1.22
C GLY A 155 1.05 -23.62 -0.95
N ILE A 156 0.23 -23.84 0.07
CA ILE A 156 -0.33 -25.15 0.41
C ILE A 156 -1.17 -25.71 -0.74
N GLY A 157 -2.07 -24.91 -1.30
CA GLY A 157 -2.93 -25.32 -2.42
C GLY A 157 -2.10 -25.66 -3.66
N THR A 158 -1.06 -24.88 -3.93
CA THR A 158 -0.13 -25.11 -5.04
C THR A 158 0.68 -26.38 -4.82
N GLY A 159 1.25 -26.57 -3.62
CA GLY A 159 2.00 -27.78 -3.26
C GLY A 159 1.16 -29.05 -3.32
N ALA A 160 -0.14 -28.97 -3.00
CA ALA A 160 -1.08 -30.08 -3.09
C ALA A 160 -1.48 -30.44 -4.54
N TRP A 161 -1.51 -29.47 -5.45
CA TRP A 161 -1.93 -29.67 -6.85
C TRP A 161 -0.78 -29.98 -7.83
N LEU A 162 0.43 -29.48 -7.57
CA LEU A 162 1.52 -29.40 -8.56
C LEU A 162 2.73 -30.32 -8.26
N GLY A 163 2.52 -31.51 -7.71
CA GLY A 163 3.58 -32.48 -7.35
C GLY A 163 4.87 -32.44 -8.20
N ASP A 164 6.01 -32.48 -7.50
CA ASP A 164 7.42 -32.50 -7.96
C ASP A 164 7.95 -31.33 -8.82
N ASN A 165 7.11 -30.41 -9.32
CA ASN A 165 7.61 -29.26 -10.10
C ASN A 165 7.66 -27.96 -9.28
N THR A 166 8.66 -27.85 -8.39
CA THR A 166 8.92 -26.66 -7.56
C THR A 166 9.02 -25.36 -8.35
N VAL A 167 9.60 -25.39 -9.55
CA VAL A 167 9.71 -24.21 -10.43
C VAL A 167 8.33 -23.74 -10.91
N LEU A 168 7.45 -24.68 -11.28
CA LEU A 168 6.09 -24.38 -11.70
C LEU A 168 5.27 -23.82 -10.53
N ALA A 169 5.46 -24.35 -9.32
CA ALA A 169 4.80 -23.85 -8.11
C ALA A 169 5.19 -22.39 -7.80
N ILE A 170 6.47 -22.03 -7.96
CA ILE A 170 6.95 -20.64 -7.80
C ILE A 170 6.32 -19.73 -8.86
N VAL A 171 6.30 -20.15 -10.12
CA VAL A 171 5.73 -19.36 -11.22
C VAL A 171 4.22 -19.16 -11.04
N VAL A 172 3.48 -20.21 -10.68
CA VAL A 172 2.03 -20.14 -10.39
C VAL A 172 1.75 -19.30 -9.16
N GLY A 173 2.60 -19.38 -8.12
CA GLY A 173 2.51 -18.52 -6.95
C GLY A 173 2.69 -17.03 -7.28
N ILE A 174 3.68 -16.70 -8.12
CA ILE A 174 3.91 -15.33 -8.61
C ILE A 174 2.74 -14.85 -9.45
N ILE A 175 2.28 -15.65 -10.42
CA ILE A 175 1.16 -15.29 -11.30
C ILE A 175 -0.14 -15.16 -10.49
N GLY A 176 -0.38 -16.08 -9.54
CA GLY A 176 -1.55 -16.09 -8.66
C GLY A 176 -1.58 -14.91 -7.69
N GLY A 177 -0.44 -14.55 -7.10
CA GLY A 177 -0.30 -13.37 -6.25
C GLY A 177 -0.54 -12.08 -7.04
N ILE A 178 0.04 -11.96 -8.24
CA ILE A 178 -0.21 -10.82 -9.15
C ILE A 178 -1.69 -10.77 -9.55
N ALA A 179 -2.28 -11.89 -9.97
CA ALA A 179 -3.67 -11.97 -10.39
C ALA A 179 -4.63 -11.64 -9.25
N LEU A 180 -4.37 -12.11 -8.02
CA LEU A 180 -5.18 -11.73 -6.87
C LEU A 180 -4.97 -10.26 -6.52
N GLY A 181 -3.75 -9.73 -6.62
CA GLY A 181 -3.49 -8.30 -6.50
C GLY A 181 -4.37 -7.48 -7.45
N PHE A 182 -4.49 -7.91 -8.71
CA PHE A 182 -5.39 -7.30 -9.69
C PHE A 182 -6.87 -7.51 -9.39
N VAL A 183 -7.29 -8.68 -8.90
CA VAL A 183 -8.69 -8.96 -8.54
C VAL A 183 -9.10 -8.15 -7.32
N VAL A 184 -8.24 -8.07 -6.29
CA VAL A 184 -8.46 -7.23 -5.11
C VAL A 184 -8.48 -5.76 -5.52
N ASP A 185 -7.57 -5.31 -6.39
CA ASP A 185 -7.59 -3.95 -6.94
C ASP A 185 -8.88 -3.68 -7.74
N TRP A 186 -9.32 -4.62 -8.58
CA TRP A 186 -10.57 -4.50 -9.33
C TRP A 186 -11.81 -4.50 -8.42
N VAL A 187 -11.87 -5.37 -7.41
CA VAL A 187 -12.95 -5.40 -6.43
C VAL A 187 -12.94 -4.13 -5.59
N LEU A 188 -11.77 -3.70 -5.10
CA LEU A 188 -11.64 -2.47 -4.33
C LEU A 188 -12.02 -1.26 -5.16
N ARG A 189 -11.56 -1.13 -6.40
CA ARG A 189 -12.02 -0.09 -7.34
C ARG A 189 -13.52 -0.17 -7.54
N ARG A 190 -14.08 -1.35 -7.80
CA ARG A 190 -15.53 -1.51 -8.01
C ARG A 190 -16.38 -1.20 -6.75
N TRP A 191 -15.79 -1.27 -5.57
CA TRP A 191 -16.45 -0.96 -4.29
C TRP A 191 -16.14 0.47 -3.80
N LEU A 192 -14.98 1.03 -4.14
CA LEU A 192 -14.55 2.40 -3.83
C LEU A 192 -15.06 3.42 -4.86
N ASP A 193 -15.18 3.03 -6.14
CA ASP A 193 -15.80 3.78 -7.24
C ASP A 193 -17.32 3.93 -7.04
N ARG A 194 -17.92 3.18 -6.10
CA ARG A 194 -19.28 3.48 -5.61
C ARG A 194 -19.32 4.66 -4.64
N THR A 195 -18.17 5.25 -4.31
CA THR A 195 -18.05 6.40 -3.41
C THR A 195 -17.21 7.55 -3.97
N GLU A 196 -16.99 7.63 -5.28
CA GLU A 196 -16.61 8.90 -5.91
C GLU A 196 -17.79 9.45 -6.73
N PRO A 197 -18.20 10.70 -6.43
CA PRO A 197 -18.20 11.69 -7.51
C PRO A 197 -17.75 13.08 -7.05
N PRO A 198 -17.42 14.00 -7.98
CA PRO A 198 -16.58 13.89 -9.15
C PRO A 198 -15.23 14.59 -8.90
N ALA A 199 -14.28 14.36 -9.81
CA ALA A 199 -13.12 15.22 -10.00
C ALA A 199 -13.53 16.69 -9.84
N ALA A 200 -12.92 17.39 -8.87
CA ALA A 200 -12.92 18.83 -8.87
C ALA A 200 -12.28 19.26 -10.19
N GLY A 201 -13.13 19.70 -11.11
CA GLY A 201 -12.72 20.18 -12.42
C GLY A 201 -11.60 21.19 -12.24
N GLY A 202 -10.45 20.91 -12.84
CA GLY A 202 -9.56 21.95 -13.29
C GLY A 202 -10.06 22.37 -14.66
N PRO A 203 -10.67 23.56 -14.83
CA PRO A 203 -10.78 24.13 -16.16
C PRO A 203 -9.38 24.38 -16.68
N ALA A 204 -9.17 23.90 -17.90
CA ALA A 204 -8.30 24.40 -18.95
C ALA A 204 -7.21 25.41 -18.55
N THR A 205 -5.99 25.07 -18.95
CA THR A 205 -4.90 26.00 -19.29
C THR A 205 -5.39 27.40 -19.73
N THR A 206 -5.06 28.41 -18.92
CA THR A 206 -5.07 29.85 -19.26
C THR A 206 -3.96 30.15 -20.29
N PRO A 207 -4.06 31.15 -21.20
CA PRO A 207 -3.82 32.56 -20.80
C PRO A 207 -4.60 33.66 -21.59
N GLU A 208 -4.63 34.87 -21.00
CA GLU A 208 -4.89 36.19 -21.62
C GLU A 208 -6.35 36.51 -22.04
N ALA A 209 -6.93 37.70 -21.87
CA ALA A 209 -6.39 39.03 -21.56
C ALA A 209 -7.43 39.88 -20.77
N ARG A 210 -6.92 40.95 -20.18
CA ARG A 210 -7.64 42.13 -19.68
C ARG A 210 -8.47 42.80 -20.79
N GLU A 211 -9.32 43.73 -20.36
CA GLU A 211 -10.30 44.55 -21.11
C GLU A 211 -11.65 43.80 -21.17
N GLU A 212 -12.79 44.29 -20.67
CA GLU A 212 -13.27 45.65 -20.52
C GLU A 212 -14.55 45.54 -19.67
N SER A 213 -14.61 46.14 -18.48
CA SER A 213 -15.84 46.22 -17.68
C SER A 213 -15.97 47.62 -17.13
N ALA A 214 -16.84 48.40 -17.79
CA ALA A 214 -17.71 49.43 -17.22
C ALA A 214 -18.33 50.19 -18.43
N SER A 215 -19.46 49.73 -18.94
CA SER A 215 -20.80 50.16 -18.51
C SER A 215 -21.23 51.50 -19.12
N GLU A 216 -22.08 51.42 -20.15
CA GLU A 216 -23.06 52.45 -20.49
C GLU A 216 -24.44 51.77 -20.56
N PRO A 217 -25.51 52.40 -20.03
CA PRO A 217 -26.33 53.22 -20.93
C PRO A 217 -27.03 54.47 -20.33
N VAL A 218 -27.01 55.57 -21.11
CA VAL A 218 -28.12 56.47 -21.55
C VAL A 218 -28.99 57.27 -20.51
N VAL A 219 -28.66 58.58 -20.32
CA VAL A 219 -29.38 59.89 -20.59
C VAL A 219 -30.85 60.07 -20.10
N PRO A 220 -31.37 61.24 -19.56
CA PRO A 220 -31.26 62.62 -20.14
C PRO A 220 -31.18 63.89 -19.22
N GLU A 221 -30.58 64.96 -19.82
CA GLU A 221 -30.85 66.45 -19.82
C GLU A 221 -31.22 67.25 -18.54
N PRO A 222 -31.15 68.62 -18.49
CA PRO A 222 -30.91 69.61 -19.56
C PRO A 222 -29.89 70.74 -19.24
N GLY A 223 -29.49 71.49 -20.26
CA GLY A 223 -29.41 72.95 -20.14
C GLY A 223 -28.05 73.65 -20.29
N ALA A 224 -28.05 74.59 -21.23
CA ALA A 224 -27.40 75.89 -21.19
C ALA A 224 -25.92 76.04 -21.66
N ALA A 225 -25.85 76.69 -22.82
CA ALA A 225 -25.05 77.88 -23.10
C ALA A 225 -23.58 77.72 -23.56
N GLY A 226 -23.32 78.21 -24.78
CA GLY A 226 -22.36 79.30 -24.91
C GLY A 226 -21.35 79.19 -26.05
N ARG A 227 -21.74 79.77 -27.20
CA ARG A 227 -20.93 80.47 -28.22
C ARG A 227 -20.02 79.67 -29.15
#